data_AF-A0A839IL68-F1
#
_entry.id   AF-A0A839IL68-F1
#
_cell.length_a   1.000
_cell.length_b   1.000
_cell.length_c   1.000
_cell.angle_alpha   90.00
_cell.angle_beta   90.00
_cell.angle_gamma   90.00
#
_symmetry.space_group_name_H-M   'P 1'
#
loop_
_entity.id
_entity.type
_entity.pdbx_description
1 polymer ?
#
loop_
_entity_poly.entity_id
_entity_poly.type
_entity_poly.pdbx_seq_one_letter_code
_entity_poly.pdbx_strand_id
1 'polypeptide(L)'
;MASISFKNALGIHPDALMVRSKRSEILANNIANADTPNFKARDLDFKGIMRGEYEKRDRMSLDRTHSNHIPAEAITTESALKYRMPTQPAVDGNTVETDIEQAQYARNALEFQSSFTFLNSKFKGLSKALRSE
;
A
#
# COMPACT_ATOMS: atom_id res chain seq x y z
N MET A 1 -25.03 13.03 -21.96
CA MET A 1 -25.09 13.09 -20.49
C MET A 1 -23.77 12.56 -19.95
N ALA A 2 -22.93 13.43 -19.38
CA ALA A 2 -21.62 13.04 -18.89
C ALA A 2 -21.79 12.07 -17.71
N SER A 3 -21.35 10.82 -17.86
CA SER A 3 -21.33 9.87 -16.75
C SER A 3 -20.33 10.37 -15.71
N ILE A 4 -20.80 10.73 -14.53
CA ILE A 4 -19.94 11.06 -13.40
C ILE A 4 -19.25 9.76 -12.99
N SER A 5 -18.02 9.54 -13.45
CA SER A 5 -17.22 8.41 -12.98
C SER A 5 -16.87 8.64 -11.50
N PHE A 6 -17.36 7.78 -10.61
CA PHE A 6 -17.08 7.83 -9.17
C PHE A 6 -15.57 7.89 -8.85
N LYS A 7 -14.72 7.27 -9.68
CA LYS A 7 -13.26 7.37 -9.56
C LYS A 7 -12.76 8.80 -9.72
N ASN A 8 -13.30 9.56 -10.66
CA ASN A 8 -12.89 10.95 -10.87
C ASN A 8 -13.40 11.87 -9.75
N ALA A 9 -14.59 11.58 -9.20
CA ALA A 9 -15.20 12.41 -8.16
C ALA A 9 -14.56 12.20 -6.77
N LEU A 10 -14.17 10.96 -6.45
CA LEU A 10 -13.56 10.60 -5.17
C LEU A 10 -12.02 10.71 -5.18
N GLY A 11 -11.42 10.78 -6.38
CA GLY A 11 -9.98 10.92 -6.56
C GLY A 11 -9.21 9.71 -6.03
N ILE A 12 -8.02 9.96 -5.49
CA ILE A 12 -7.09 8.92 -5.01
C ILE A 12 -7.42 8.37 -3.61
N HIS A 13 -8.36 8.97 -2.89
CA HIS A 13 -8.60 8.68 -1.48
C HIS A 13 -9.08 7.25 -1.20
N PRO A 14 -9.98 6.64 -2.00
CA PRO A 14 -10.39 5.25 -1.80
C PRO A 14 -9.22 4.27 -1.93
N ASP A 15 -8.40 4.42 -2.98
CA ASP A 15 -7.24 3.57 -3.23
C ASP A 15 -6.18 3.76 -2.14
N ALA A 16 -5.93 5.02 -1.74
CA ALA A 16 -5.02 5.34 -0.64
C ALA A 16 -5.48 4.72 0.70
N LEU A 17 -6.78 4.70 0.98
CA LEU A 17 -7.33 4.07 2.18
C LEU A 17 -7.05 2.56 2.19
N MET A 18 -7.26 1.90 1.04
CA MET A 18 -6.99 0.47 0.88
C MET A 18 -5.52 0.14 1.08
N VAL A 19 -4.61 0.92 0.49
CA VAL A 19 -3.16 0.71 0.65
C VAL A 19 -2.72 0.93 2.09
N ARG A 20 -3.26 1.95 2.78
CA ARG A 20 -2.96 2.18 4.20
C ARG A 20 -3.50 1.08 5.10
N SER A 21 -4.67 0.51 4.79
CA SER A 21 -5.19 -0.66 5.50
C SER A 21 -4.22 -1.84 5.40
N LYS A 22 -3.73 -2.15 4.19
CA LYS A 22 -2.72 -3.20 3.99
C LYS A 22 -1.41 -2.89 4.71
N ARG A 23 -0.99 -1.61 4.73
CA ARG A 23 0.22 -1.21 5.47
C ARG A 23 0.08 -1.41 6.97
N SER A 24 -1.09 -1.15 7.55
CA SER A 24 -1.34 -1.44 8.97
C SER A 24 -1.15 -2.93 9.29
N GLU A 25 -1.64 -3.82 8.43
CA GLU A 25 -1.49 -5.27 8.58
C GLU A 25 -0.01 -5.69 8.56
N ILE A 26 0.76 -5.17 7.60
CA ILE A 26 2.20 -5.47 7.50
C ILE A 26 2.98 -4.95 8.70
N LEU A 27 2.72 -3.71 9.12
CA LEU A 27 3.38 -3.13 10.30
C LEU A 27 3.00 -3.89 11.57
N ALA A 28 1.74 -4.31 11.72
CA ALA A 28 1.31 -5.15 12.83
C ALA A 28 2.01 -6.53 12.81
N ASN A 29 2.18 -7.13 11.62
CA ASN A 29 2.91 -8.38 11.46
C ASN A 29 4.40 -8.24 11.84
N ASN A 30 5.06 -7.13 11.47
CA ASN A 30 6.42 -6.85 11.90
C ASN A 30 6.50 -6.73 13.43
N ILE A 31 5.62 -5.95 14.05
CA ILE A 31 5.59 -5.75 15.51
C ILE A 31 5.37 -7.09 16.23
N ALA A 32 4.45 -7.93 15.75
CA ALA A 32 4.17 -9.24 16.34
C ALA A 32 5.37 -10.20 16.26
N ASN A 33 6.26 -10.02 15.29
CA ASN A 33 7.47 -10.83 15.08
C ASN A 33 8.75 -10.12 15.52
N ALA A 34 8.66 -9.07 16.34
CA ALA A 34 9.82 -8.34 16.84
C ALA A 34 10.76 -9.21 17.69
N ASP A 35 10.24 -10.28 18.31
CA ASP A 35 11.03 -11.22 19.12
C ASP A 35 11.29 -12.55 18.40
N THR A 36 11.00 -12.63 17.09
CA THR A 36 11.22 -13.83 16.29
C THR A 36 12.62 -13.78 15.65
N PRO A 37 13.53 -14.72 15.98
CA PRO A 37 14.88 -14.75 15.40
C PRO A 37 14.85 -14.84 13.87
N ASN A 38 15.82 -14.21 13.20
CA ASN A 38 15.96 -14.15 11.74
C ASN A 38 14.79 -13.50 10.96
N PHE A 39 13.82 -12.88 11.63
CA PHE A 39 12.70 -12.23 10.93
C PHE A 39 13.16 -11.00 10.13
N LYS A 40 12.53 -10.77 8.97
CA LYS A 40 12.86 -9.68 8.05
C LYS A 40 11.68 -8.74 7.87
N ALA A 41 11.81 -7.53 8.43
CA ALA A 41 10.81 -6.48 8.34
C ALA A 41 10.52 -6.09 6.88
N ARG A 42 9.23 -5.94 6.56
CA ARG A 42 8.74 -5.52 5.24
C ARG A 42 7.96 -4.22 5.34
N ASP A 43 7.91 -3.45 4.26
CA ASP A 43 7.06 -2.27 4.14
C ASP A 43 6.56 -2.10 2.70
N LEU A 44 5.53 -1.27 2.52
CA LEU A 44 4.95 -0.91 1.24
C LEU A 44 5.53 0.41 0.72
N ASP A 45 5.89 0.42 -0.56
CA ASP A 45 6.21 1.65 -1.28
C ASP A 45 4.93 2.39 -1.71
N PHE A 46 4.33 3.10 -0.77
CA PHE A 46 3.07 3.84 -0.99
C PHE A 46 3.15 4.78 -2.20
N LYS A 47 4.28 5.49 -2.36
CA LYS A 47 4.46 6.47 -3.43
C LYS A 47 4.52 5.78 -4.80
N GLY A 48 5.21 4.65 -4.90
CA GLY A 48 5.24 3.84 -6.12
C GLY A 48 3.85 3.30 -6.48
N ILE A 49 3.09 2.83 -5.48
CA ILE A 49 1.71 2.31 -5.68
C ILE A 49 0.80 3.43 -6.20
N MET A 50 0.80 4.59 -5.55
CA MET A 50 -0.06 5.72 -5.97
C MET A 50 0.31 6.29 -7.34
N ARG A 51 1.56 6.14 -7.79
CA ARG A 51 2.01 6.53 -9.13
C ARG A 51 1.71 5.47 -10.21
N GLY A 52 1.11 4.34 -9.82
CA GLY A 52 0.83 3.21 -10.70
C GLY A 52 2.10 2.54 -11.24
N GLU A 53 3.23 2.65 -10.53
CA GLU A 53 4.51 2.07 -10.99
C GLU A 53 4.44 0.55 -11.11
N TYR A 54 3.64 -0.11 -10.28
CA TYR A 54 3.46 -1.56 -10.29
C TYR A 54 2.51 -2.04 -11.39
N GLU A 55 1.43 -1.29 -11.67
CA GLU A 55 0.53 -1.58 -12.81
C GLU A 55 1.23 -1.39 -14.18
N LYS A 56 2.16 -0.42 -14.27
CA LYS A 56 2.95 -0.20 -15.49
C LYS A 56 3.90 -1.35 -15.79
N ARG A 57 4.45 -2.00 -14.75
CA ARG A 57 5.34 -3.16 -14.93
C ARG A 57 4.57 -4.40 -15.34
N ASP A 58 3.34 -4.56 -14.88
CA ASP A 58 2.44 -5.64 -15.30
C ASP A 58 2.11 -5.61 -16.80
N ARG A 59 2.22 -4.42 -17.41
CA ARG A 59 2.04 -4.21 -18.85
C ARG A 59 3.28 -4.51 -19.69
N MET A 60 4.44 -4.78 -19.09
CA MET A 60 5.63 -5.22 -19.81
C MET A 60 5.55 -6.73 -20.04
N SER A 61 4.77 -7.13 -21.04
CA SER A 61 4.72 -8.52 -21.49
C SER A 61 6.08 -8.89 -22.09
N LEU A 62 6.74 -9.89 -21.50
CA LEU A 62 7.98 -10.45 -22.04
C LEU A 62 7.65 -11.50 -23.09
N ASP A 63 8.27 -11.38 -24.26
CA ASP A 63 8.07 -12.34 -25.34
C ASP A 63 8.79 -13.66 -25.03
N ARG A 64 8.11 -14.79 -25.24
CA ARG A 64 8.68 -16.11 -24.99
C ARG A 64 9.24 -16.67 -26.28
N THR A 65 10.55 -16.55 -26.44
CA THR A 65 11.25 -17.08 -27.62
C THR A 65 11.38 -18.60 -27.63
N HIS A 66 11.17 -19.28 -26.48
CA HIS A 66 11.18 -20.74 -26.39
C HIS A 66 10.08 -21.27 -25.47
N SER A 67 9.55 -22.46 -25.78
CA SER A 67 8.55 -23.19 -25.00
C SER A 67 8.95 -23.52 -23.55
N ASN A 68 10.25 -23.48 -23.22
CA ASN A 68 10.76 -23.75 -21.87
C ASN A 68 10.99 -22.46 -21.07
N HIS A 69 10.68 -21.29 -21.65
CA HIS A 69 10.78 -20.03 -20.92
C HIS A 69 9.70 -19.93 -19.86
N ILE A 70 10.14 -19.57 -18.65
CA ILE A 70 9.25 -19.36 -17.51
C ILE A 70 8.29 -18.21 -17.85
N PRO A 71 6.97 -18.39 -17.63
CA PRO A 71 6.02 -17.30 -17.75
C PRO A 71 6.43 -16.13 -16.88
N ALA A 72 6.53 -14.93 -17.45
CA ALA A 72 6.53 -13.72 -16.65
C ALA A 72 5.18 -13.64 -15.94
N GLU A 73 5.17 -13.89 -14.63
CA GLU A 73 3.98 -13.75 -13.80
C GLU A 73 3.63 -12.28 -13.63
N ALA A 74 2.33 -12.02 -13.53
CA ALA A 74 1.81 -10.69 -13.31
C ALA A 74 2.41 -10.10 -12.01
N ILE A 75 2.87 -8.86 -12.07
CA ILE A 75 3.43 -8.13 -10.92
C ILE A 75 2.24 -7.76 -10.03
N THR A 76 1.93 -8.63 -9.07
CA THR A 76 0.84 -8.43 -8.12
C THR A 76 1.19 -7.36 -7.09
N THR A 77 0.23 -6.97 -6.23
CA THR A 77 0.47 -6.04 -5.11
C THR A 77 1.58 -6.54 -4.16
N GLU A 78 1.88 -7.84 -4.14
CA GLU A 78 3.03 -8.37 -3.39
C GLU A 78 4.37 -7.86 -3.93
N SER A 79 4.44 -7.47 -5.20
CA SER A 79 5.64 -6.85 -5.78
C SER A 79 5.95 -5.46 -5.20
N ALA A 80 4.98 -4.85 -4.52
CA ALA A 80 5.18 -3.58 -3.82
C ALA A 80 5.66 -3.75 -2.37
N LEU A 81 5.65 -4.97 -1.83
CA LEU A 81 6.32 -5.28 -0.56
C LEU A 81 7.82 -5.28 -0.80
N LYS A 82 8.53 -4.45 -0.02
CA LYS A 82 9.99 -4.40 -0.02
C LYS A 82 10.50 -4.71 1.37
N TYR A 83 11.61 -5.42 1.45
CA TYR A 83 12.36 -5.53 2.69
C TYR A 83 12.93 -4.17 3.07
N ARG A 84 12.83 -3.82 4.35
CA ARG A 84 13.42 -2.60 4.86
C ARG A 84 14.90 -2.85 5.15
N MET A 85 15.74 -1.85 4.84
CA MET A 85 17.12 -1.86 5.33
C MET A 85 17.10 -1.41 6.80
N PRO A 86 17.52 -2.26 7.75
CA PRO A 86 17.53 -1.89 9.16
C PRO A 86 18.62 -0.85 9.43
N THR A 87 18.34 0.09 10.33
CA THR A 87 19.37 1.01 10.83
C THR A 87 20.18 0.38 11.96
N GLN A 88 19.52 -0.43 12.79
CA GLN A 88 20.14 -1.18 13.87
C GLN A 88 19.69 -2.65 13.79
N PRO A 89 20.43 -3.51 13.09
CA PRO A 89 20.13 -4.94 13.05
C PRO A 89 20.37 -5.58 14.42
N ALA A 90 19.47 -6.48 14.83
CA ALA A 90 19.62 -7.24 16.06
C ALA A 90 20.70 -8.33 15.91
N VAL A 91 21.26 -8.76 17.05
CA VAL A 91 22.34 -9.77 17.11
C VAL A 91 21.87 -11.14 16.61
N ASP A 92 20.58 -11.43 16.72
CA ASP A 92 19.93 -12.68 16.30
C ASP A 92 19.51 -12.69 14.80
N GLY A 93 19.88 -11.66 14.04
CA GLY A 93 19.54 -11.52 12.64
C GLY A 93 18.13 -11.00 12.38
N ASN A 94 17.36 -10.61 13.41
CA ASN A 94 16.12 -9.89 13.23
C ASN A 94 16.40 -8.46 12.72
N THR A 95 15.60 -8.01 11.75
CA THR A 95 15.68 -6.65 11.20
C THR A 95 14.50 -5.77 11.62
N VAL A 96 13.64 -6.25 12.53
CA VAL A 96 12.55 -5.47 13.10
C VAL A 96 13.08 -4.58 14.20
N GLU A 97 12.77 -3.29 14.09
CA GLU A 97 13.12 -2.27 15.08
C GLU A 97 11.81 -1.81 15.74
N THR A 98 11.47 -2.34 16.92
CA THR A 98 10.16 -2.19 17.57
C THR A 98 9.71 -0.73 17.67
N ASP A 99 10.58 0.17 18.13
CA ASP A 99 10.26 1.60 18.28
C ASP A 99 9.95 2.26 16.92
N ILE A 100 10.69 1.86 15.87
CA ILE A 100 10.46 2.36 14.51
C ILE A 100 9.15 1.82 13.97
N GLU A 101 8.85 0.53 14.13
CA GLU A 101 7.59 -0.05 13.65
C GLU A 101 6.39 0.59 14.35
N GLN A 102 6.45 0.81 15.67
CA GLN A 102 5.39 1.49 16.42
C GLN A 102 5.19 2.93 15.92
N ALA A 103 6.28 3.66 15.70
CA ALA A 103 6.20 5.02 15.14
C ALA A 103 5.61 5.03 13.72
N GLN A 104 5.97 4.07 12.87
CA GLN A 104 5.40 3.94 11.52
C GLN A 104 3.93 3.53 11.55
N TYR A 105 3.53 2.66 12.48
CA TYR A 105 2.14 2.26 12.67
C TYR A 105 1.28 3.44 13.10
N ALA A 106 1.76 4.23 14.07
CA ALA A 106 1.09 5.45 14.50
C ALA A 106 0.96 6.48 13.36
N ARG A 107 2.03 6.68 12.57
CA ARG A 107 1.99 7.54 11.38
C ARG A 107 0.94 7.05 10.37
N ASN A 108 0.93 5.76 10.05
CA ASN A 108 -0.02 5.19 9.10
C ASN A 108 -1.47 5.34 9.59
N ALA A 109 -1.72 5.20 10.89
CA ALA A 109 -3.04 5.41 11.49
C ALA A 109 -3.53 6.86 11.32
N LEU A 110 -2.66 7.86 11.56
CA LEU A 110 -2.99 9.28 11.34
C LEU A 110 -3.29 9.57 9.86
N GLU A 111 -2.49 9.01 8.95
CA GLU A 111 -2.69 9.20 7.52
C GLU A 111 -3.97 8.49 7.01
N PHE A 112 -4.30 7.32 7.56
CA PHE A 112 -5.55 6.60 7.30
C PHE A 112 -6.76 7.44 7.72
N GLN A 113 -6.73 7.96 8.95
CA GLN A 113 -7.80 8.80 9.48
C GLN A 113 -8.00 10.05 8.62
N SER A 114 -6.91 10.72 8.24
CA SER A 114 -6.95 11.86 7.32
C SER A 114 -7.56 11.45 5.97
N SER A 115 -7.11 10.31 5.43
CA SER A 115 -7.69 9.58 4.29
C SER A 115 -9.22 9.54 4.29
N PHE A 116 -9.70 8.98 5.39
CA PHE A 116 -11.11 8.75 5.64
C PHE A 116 -11.90 10.05 5.78
N THR A 117 -11.36 11.06 6.49
CA THR A 117 -12.01 12.37 6.64
C THR A 117 -12.20 13.06 5.29
N PHE A 118 -11.19 13.07 4.42
CA PHE A 118 -11.31 13.64 3.08
C PHE A 118 -12.34 12.90 2.24
N LEU A 119 -12.29 11.56 2.26
CA LEU A 119 -13.24 10.73 1.52
C LEU A 119 -14.69 10.99 1.97
N ASN A 120 -14.93 11.03 3.29
CA ASN A 120 -16.25 11.34 3.85
C ASN A 120 -16.73 12.75 3.45
N SER A 121 -15.83 13.73 3.44
CA SER A 121 -16.14 15.11 3.01
C SER A 121 -16.56 15.17 1.54
N LYS A 122 -15.91 14.38 0.67
CA LYS A 122 -16.29 14.25 -0.75
C LYS A 122 -17.67 13.59 -0.91
N PHE A 123 -17.94 12.51 -0.18
CA PHE A 123 -19.25 11.86 -0.20
C PHE A 123 -20.38 12.80 0.26
N LYS A 124 -20.15 13.57 1.34
CA LYS A 124 -21.10 14.59 1.79
C LYS A 124 -21.33 15.70 0.76
N GLY A 125 -20.28 16.11 0.05
CA GLY A 125 -20.38 17.08 -1.04
C GLY A 125 -21.23 16.56 -2.20
N LEU A 126 -20.99 15.32 -2.63
CA LEU A 126 -21.76 14.67 -3.70
C LEU A 126 -23.22 14.44 -3.30
N SER A 127 -23.48 13.97 -2.08
CA SER A 127 -24.85 13.72 -1.62
C SER A 127 -25.64 15.02 -1.47
N LYS A 128 -24.99 16.13 -1.08
CA LYS A 128 -25.61 17.45 -1.07
C LYS A 128 -25.94 17.95 -2.49
N ALA A 129 -25.03 17.76 -3.45
CA ALA A 129 -25.26 18.14 -4.84
C ALA A 129 -26.44 17.38 -5.46
N LEU A 130 -26.53 16.07 -5.20
CA LEU A 130 -27.63 15.21 -5.69
C LEU A 130 -28.99 15.48 -5.04
N ARG A 131 -29.02 16.06 -3.83
CA ARG A 131 -30.26 16.42 -3.11
C ARG A 131 -30.74 17.85 -3.38
N SER A 132 -29.91 18.66 -4.05
CA SER A 132 -30.21 20.07 -4.34
C SER A 132 -30.88 20.25 -5.72
N GLU A 133 -31.11 19.17 -6.44
CA GLU A 133 -32.10 19.02 -7.53
C GLU A 133 -33.32 18.27 -6.98
#